data_AF-A0A2C0Z6E5-F1
#
_entry.id   AF-A0A2C0Z6E5-F1
#
_cell.length_a   1.000
_cell.length_b   1.000
_cell.length_c   1.000
_cell.angle_alpha   90.00
_cell.angle_beta   90.00
_cell.angle_gamma   90.00
#
_symmetry.space_group_name_H-M   'P 1'
#
loop_
_entity.id
_entity.type
_entity.pdbx_description
1 polymer ?
#
loop_
_entity_poly.entity_id
_entity_poly.type
_entity_poly.pdbx_seq_one_letter_code
_entity_poly.pdbx_strand_id
1 'polypeptide(L)'
;MKQSIELYTIRENVICLVCGNKGAIQSYGKYYPNGVGELADKIKSYEAVRDKPYLSQTMGLGGTIPFKCINCGNLGLIDYGGIEGFKQAFKTI
;
A
#
# COMPACT_ATOMS: atom_id res chain seq x y z
N MET A 1 8.59 -22.56 0.45
CA MET A 1 7.61 -21.93 1.36
C MET A 1 6.89 -20.83 0.60
N LYS A 2 5.54 -20.83 0.60
CA LYS A 2 4.76 -19.86 -0.18
C LYS A 2 5.08 -18.45 0.29
N GLN A 3 5.66 -17.69 -0.62
CA GLN A 3 5.87 -16.25 -0.52
C GLN A 3 4.52 -15.58 -0.26
N SER A 4 4.43 -14.85 0.85
CA SER A 4 3.41 -13.83 1.09
C SER A 4 2.98 -13.09 -0.18
N ILE A 5 1.71 -12.69 -0.26
CA ILE A 5 1.12 -11.99 -1.40
C ILE A 5 0.99 -10.50 -1.06
N GLU A 6 1.52 -9.63 -1.92
CA GLU A 6 1.27 -8.19 -1.80
C GLU A 6 -0.11 -7.86 -2.38
N LEU A 7 -0.90 -7.13 -1.60
CA LEU A 7 -2.24 -6.69 -1.96
C LEU A 7 -2.23 -5.18 -2.17
N TYR A 8 -3.03 -4.74 -3.14
CA TYR A 8 -3.19 -3.34 -3.48
C TYR A 8 -4.64 -3.04 -3.84
N THR A 9 -5.03 -1.78 -3.68
CA THR A 9 -6.28 -1.25 -4.22
C THR A 9 -5.98 -0.48 -5.50
N ILE A 10 -6.90 -0.54 -6.46
CA ILE A 10 -6.86 0.27 -7.67
C ILE A 10 -7.93 1.36 -7.55
N ARG A 11 -7.56 2.60 -7.84
CA ARG A 11 -8.45 3.75 -7.96
C ARG A 11 -8.50 4.18 -9.42
N GLU A 12 -9.57 3.83 -10.12
CA GLU A 12 -9.72 4.10 -11.55
C GLU A 12 -10.05 5.58 -11.85
N ASN A 13 -10.79 6.24 -10.96
CA ASN A 13 -11.23 7.63 -11.10
C ASN A 13 -10.24 8.65 -10.53
N VAL A 14 -8.95 8.46 -10.81
CA VAL A 14 -7.85 9.29 -10.31
C VAL A 14 -6.90 9.59 -11.45
N ILE A 15 -6.59 10.87 -11.67
CA ILE A 15 -5.67 11.34 -12.71
C ILE A 15 -4.29 11.60 -12.10
N CYS A 16 -3.25 11.05 -12.71
CA CYS A 16 -1.87 11.41 -12.41
C CYS A 16 -1.53 12.78 -13.00
N LEU A 17 -1.13 13.73 -12.16
CA LEU A 17 -0.79 15.09 -12.60
C LEU A 17 0.54 15.18 -13.37
N VAL A 18 1.35 14.12 -13.36
CA VAL A 18 2.63 14.06 -14.10
C VAL A 18 2.45 13.61 -15.54
N CYS A 19 1.60 12.61 -15.80
CA CYS A 19 1.44 12.03 -17.15
C CYS A 19 0.01 12.08 -17.70
N GLY A 20 -0.96 12.59 -16.95
CA GLY A 20 -2.37 12.66 -17.35
C GLY A 20 -3.13 11.33 -17.36
N ASN A 21 -2.46 10.20 -17.08
CA ASN A 21 -3.10 8.88 -17.09
C ASN A 21 -4.14 8.73 -15.97
N LYS A 22 -5.23 8.00 -16.26
CA LYS A 22 -6.24 7.58 -15.27
C LYS A 22 -5.86 6.25 -14.64
N GLY A 23 -6.04 6.14 -13.34
CA GLY A 23 -5.72 4.93 -12.59
C GLY A 23 -4.50 5.11 -11.70
N ALA A 24 -4.67 4.82 -10.42
CA ALA A 24 -3.60 4.75 -9.45
C ALA A 24 -3.74 3.53 -8.54
N ILE A 25 -2.61 3.00 -8.09
CA ILE A 25 -2.50 1.84 -7.22
C ILE A 25 -2.12 2.34 -5.82
N GLN A 26 -2.72 1.78 -4.78
CA GLN A 26 -2.34 2.05 -3.39
C GLN A 26 -2.09 0.74 -2.66
N SER A 27 -1.00 0.66 -1.90
CA SER A 27 -0.71 -0.53 -1.10
C SER A 27 -1.82 -0.78 -0.08
N TYR A 28 -2.31 -2.01 0.01
CA TYR A 28 -3.32 -2.43 0.98
C TYR A 28 -2.68 -3.20 2.14
N GLY A 29 -1.76 -4.10 1.83
CA GLY A 29 -1.10 -4.92 2.83
C GLY A 29 -0.44 -6.14 2.25
N LYS A 30 0.01 -7.01 3.14
CA LYS A 30 0.69 -8.26 2.81
C LYS A 30 -0.03 -9.42 3.45
N TYR A 31 -0.47 -10.36 2.62
CA TYR A 31 -1.22 -11.54 3.04
C TYR A 31 -0.31 -12.77 3.14
N TYR A 32 -0.40 -13.45 4.26
CA TYR A 32 0.35 -14.65 4.60
C TYR A 32 -0.65 -15.81 4.73
N PRO A 33 -0.91 -16.58 3.65
CA PRO A 33 -1.95 -17.61 3.65
C PRO A 33 -1.66 -18.75 4.64
N ASN A 34 -0.39 -19.02 4.91
CA ASN A 34 0.05 -20.08 5.83
C ASN A 34 0.64 -19.53 7.13
N GLY A 35 0.42 -18.25 7.44
CA GLY A 35 1.05 -17.58 8.57
C GLY A 35 2.44 -17.02 8.26
N VAL A 36 2.98 -16.29 9.23
CA VAL A 36 4.19 -15.47 9.06
C VAL A 36 5.50 -16.25 9.20
N GLY A 37 5.44 -17.49 9.71
CA GLY A 37 6.61 -18.36 9.91
C GLY A 37 7.70 -17.70 10.77
N GLU A 38 8.93 -17.71 10.26
CA GLU A 38 10.14 -17.19 10.94
C GLU A 38 10.06 -15.69 11.29
N LEU A 39 9.13 -14.92 10.71
CA LEU A 39 8.90 -13.54 11.14
C LEU A 39 8.45 -13.47 12.60
N ALA A 40 7.79 -14.50 13.12
CA ALA A 40 7.41 -14.61 14.52
C ALA A 40 8.62 -14.74 15.47
N ASP A 41 9.76 -15.25 14.99
CA ASP A 41 10.99 -15.34 15.79
C ASP A 41 11.64 -13.96 16.00
N LYS A 42 11.35 -13.00 15.10
CA LYS A 42 11.87 -11.63 15.14
C LYS A 42 10.91 -10.66 15.82
N ILE A 43 9.61 -10.93 15.74
CA ILE A 43 8.54 -10.02 16.20
C ILE A 43 7.55 -10.83 17.04
N LYS A 44 7.63 -10.67 18.37
CA LYS A 44 6.83 -11.43 19.33
C LYS A 44 5.31 -11.31 19.11
N SER A 45 4.82 -10.16 18.65
CA SER A 45 3.39 -9.98 18.35
C SER A 45 2.88 -10.88 17.23
N TYR A 46 3.77 -11.47 16.43
CA TYR A 46 3.42 -12.40 15.36
C TYR A 46 3.38 -13.88 15.80
N GLU A 47 3.76 -14.23 17.04
CA GLU A 47 3.68 -15.62 17.52
C GLU A 47 2.26 -16.20 17.39
N ALA A 48 1.23 -15.40 17.68
CA ALA A 48 -0.17 -15.81 17.59
C ALA A 48 -0.62 -16.19 16.16
N VAL A 49 0.12 -15.71 15.15
CA VAL A 49 -0.17 -15.89 13.72
C VAL A 49 0.98 -16.58 12.96
N ARG A 50 1.88 -17.27 13.68
CA ARG A 50 3.02 -18.00 13.11
C ARG A 50 2.57 -18.96 11.99
N ASP A 51 1.56 -19.76 12.28
CA ASP A 51 1.07 -20.84 11.40
C ASP A 51 -0.42 -20.67 11.03
N LYS A 52 -0.92 -19.43 11.05
CA LYS A 52 -2.34 -19.11 10.76
C LYS A 52 -2.44 -18.01 9.71
N PRO A 53 -3.43 -18.05 8.80
CA PRO A 53 -3.63 -17.00 7.82
C PRO A 53 -3.62 -15.61 8.46
N TYR A 54 -2.82 -14.70 7.93
CA TYR A 54 -2.64 -13.36 8.51
C TYR A 54 -2.55 -12.29 7.42
N LEU A 55 -3.27 -11.19 7.64
CA LEU A 55 -3.19 -10.00 6.80
C LEU A 55 -2.52 -8.89 7.60
N SER A 56 -1.31 -8.50 7.19
CA SER A 56 -0.64 -7.31 7.68
C SER A 56 -1.06 -6.12 6.83
N GLN A 57 -1.87 -5.22 7.38
CA GLN A 57 -2.29 -4.02 6.66
C GLN A 57 -1.14 -3.02 6.56
N THR A 58 -1.04 -2.36 5.40
CA THR A 58 -0.10 -1.26 5.22
C THR A 58 -0.53 -0.08 6.10
N MET A 59 0.41 0.44 6.88
CA MET A 59 0.19 1.65 7.67
C MET A 59 0.97 2.81 7.04
N GLY A 60 0.25 3.88 6.71
CA GLY A 60 0.83 5.14 6.23
C GLY A 60 1.27 6.04 7.38
N LEU A 61 2.18 6.98 7.10
CA LEU A 61 2.49 8.08 8.03
C LEU A 61 1.22 8.93 8.20
N GLY A 62 0.82 9.19 9.45
CA GLY A 62 -0.43 9.90 9.75
C GLY A 62 -1.70 9.23 9.22
N GLY A 63 -1.66 7.94 8.87
CA GLY A 63 -2.77 7.23 8.20
C GLY A 63 -2.82 7.40 6.68
N THR A 64 -1.85 8.10 6.09
CA THR A 64 -1.84 8.41 4.65
C THR A 64 -0.89 7.50 3.88
N ILE A 65 -1.43 6.74 2.92
CA ILE A 65 -0.66 5.84 2.06
C ILE A 65 -0.56 6.47 0.66
N PRO A 66 0.64 6.64 0.07
CA PRO A 66 0.78 7.22 -1.25
C PRO A 66 0.22 6.32 -2.35
N PHE A 67 -0.25 6.97 -3.42
CA PHE A 67 -0.69 6.34 -4.64
C PHE A 67 0.48 6.24 -5.63
N LYS A 68 0.49 5.18 -6.42
CA LYS A 68 1.40 4.96 -7.54
C LYS A 68 0.63 5.00 -8.86
N CYS A 69 1.07 5.81 -9.81
CA CYS A 69 0.47 5.82 -11.14
C CYS A 69 0.70 4.47 -11.81
N ILE A 70 -0.35 3.86 -12.35
CA ILE A 70 -0.25 2.57 -13.04
C ILE A 70 0.59 2.65 -14.33
N ASN A 71 0.67 3.82 -14.95
CA ASN A 71 1.39 4.03 -16.21
C ASN A 71 2.85 4.45 -15.98
N CYS A 72 3.10 5.61 -15.36
CA CYS A 72 4.46 6.16 -15.23
C CYS A 72 5.15 5.83 -13.90
N GLY A 73 4.48 5.14 -12.97
CA GLY A 73 5.04 4.79 -11.67
C GLY A 73 5.22 5.96 -10.68
N ASN A 74 4.78 7.17 -11.04
CA ASN A 74 4.83 8.35 -10.17
C ASN A 74 4.17 8.08 -8.81
N LEU A 75 4.77 8.56 -7.72
CA LEU A 75 4.28 8.37 -6.35
C LEU A 75 3.83 9.69 -5.73
N GLY A 76 2.75 9.67 -4.95
CA GLY A 76 2.31 10.82 -4.16
C GLY A 76 0.85 10.74 -3.73
N LEU A 77 0.31 11.83 -3.19
CA LEU A 77 -1.02 11.84 -2.61
C LEU A 77 -2.11 12.26 -3.60
N ILE A 78 -3.31 11.75 -3.37
CA ILE A 78 -4.55 12.29 -3.93
C ILE A 78 -4.93 13.46 -3.04
N ASP A 79 -4.94 14.64 -3.66
CA ASP A 79 -5.65 15.81 -3.17
C ASP A 79 -5.41 16.15 -1.69
N TYR A 80 -4.27 16.75 -1.39
CA TYR A 80 -4.01 17.48 -0.15
C TYR A 80 -2.80 18.39 -0.37
N GLY A 81 -2.88 19.64 0.08
CA GLY A 81 -1.84 20.66 -0.07
C GLY A 81 -0.59 20.43 0.78
N GLY A 82 0.09 19.29 0.62
CA GLY A 82 1.40 19.06 1.23
C GLY A 82 1.37 18.61 2.69
N ILE A 83 0.52 17.64 3.05
CA ILE A 83 0.68 16.95 4.33
C ILE A 83 1.95 16.08 4.26
N GLU A 84 2.81 16.19 5.29
CA GLU A 84 4.00 15.34 5.48
C GLU A 84 5.02 15.37 4.32
N GLY A 85 5.14 16.49 3.61
CA GLY A 85 6.16 16.68 2.56
C GLY A 85 5.86 15.99 1.22
N PHE A 86 4.71 15.33 1.09
CA PHE A 86 4.27 14.78 -0.19
C PHE A 86 3.52 15.84 -1.00
N LYS A 87 4.00 16.12 -2.22
CA LYS A 87 3.29 16.98 -3.16
C LYS A 87 2.01 16.29 -3.65
N GLN A 88 1.01 17.09 -3.96
CA GLN A 88 -0.15 16.61 -4.71
C GLN A 88 0.34 16.08 -6.06
N ALA A 89 0.16 14.78 -6.26
CA ALA A 89 0.59 14.06 -7.46
C ALA A 89 -0.59 13.52 -8.26
N PHE A 90 -1.77 13.49 -7.63
CA PHE A 90 -3.00 12.95 -8.16
C PHE A 90 -4.19 13.84 -7.84
N LYS A 91 -5.21 13.75 -8.69
CA LYS A 91 -6.50 14.44 -8.54
C LYS A 91 -7.63 13.46 -8.81
N THR A 92 -8.67 13.48 -7.97
CA THR A 92 -9.92 12.75 -8.23
C THR A 92 -10.75 13.42 -9.31
N ILE A 93 -11.47 12.63 -10.08
CA ILE A 93 -12.43 13.10 -11.09
C ILE A 93 -13.75 13.40 -10.41
#